data_AF-A0A7V8EJ24-F1
#
_entry.id   AF-A0A7V8EJ24-F1
#
_cell.length_a   1.000
_cell.length_b   1.000
_cell.length_c   1.000
_cell.angle_alpha   90.00
_cell.angle_beta   90.00
_cell.angle_gamma   90.00
#
_symmetry.space_group_name_H-M   'P 1'
#
loop_
_entity.id
_entity.type
_entity.pdbx_description
1 polymer ?
#
loop_
_entity_poly.entity_id
_entity_poly.type
_entity_poly.pdbx_seq_one_letter_code
_entity_poly.pdbx_strand_id
1 'polypeptide(L)'
;MNKESLTAMAIEAGKRYLGREIVIQSSADFTPPGKRVARLVRHSMNGRRTAVQIRWYVAGKAYRSLPLTSENATMTADWKASGQPVSESPQLTLL
;
A
#
# COMPACT_ATOMS: atom_id res chain seq x y z
N MET A 1 13.58 36.58 -4.91
CA MET A 1 13.78 35.12 -4.94
C MET A 1 12.46 34.49 -5.38
N ASN A 2 12.44 33.70 -6.45
CA ASN A 2 11.18 33.16 -7.01
C ASN A 2 10.78 31.84 -6.29
N LYS A 3 9.52 31.41 -6.45
CA LYS A 3 8.99 30.22 -5.77
C LYS A 3 9.80 28.95 -6.05
N GLU A 4 10.29 28.80 -7.28
CA GLU A 4 11.10 27.66 -7.71
C GLU A 4 12.43 27.58 -6.97
N SER A 5 13.15 28.70 -6.83
CA SER A 5 14.41 28.77 -6.08
C SER A 5 14.23 28.45 -4.58
N LEU A 6 13.12 28.90 -3.98
CA LEU A 6 12.74 28.55 -2.61
C LEU A 6 12.46 27.05 -2.45
N THR A 7 11.72 26.46 -3.40
CA THR A 7 11.42 25.02 -3.41
C THR A 7 12.70 24.19 -3.56
N ALA A 8 13.60 24.58 -4.46
CA ALA A 8 14.88 23.89 -4.64
C ALA A 8 15.75 23.94 -3.38
N MET A 9 15.84 25.10 -2.72
CA MET A 9 16.57 25.24 -1.45
C MET A 9 15.97 24.38 -0.33
N ALA A 10 14.65 24.31 -0.23
CA ALA A 10 13.97 23.48 0.76
C ALA A 10 14.19 21.99 0.52
N ILE A 11 14.18 21.55 -0.74
CA ILE A 11 14.47 20.17 -1.12
C ILE A 11 15.92 19.81 -0.76
N GLU A 12 16.90 20.63 -1.12
CA GLU A 12 18.31 20.39 -0.79
C GLU A 12 18.58 20.39 0.72
N ALA A 13 17.97 21.30 1.47
CA ALA A 13 18.03 21.29 2.92
C ALA A 13 17.43 20.00 3.50
N GLY A 14 16.29 19.55 2.97
CA GLY A 14 15.67 18.28 3.35
C GLY A 14 16.55 17.06 3.09
N LYS A 15 17.21 17.00 1.92
CA LYS A 15 18.16 15.92 1.59
C LYS A 15 19.31 15.84 2.59
N ARG A 16 19.91 16.98 2.93
CA ARG A 16 21.02 17.07 3.90
C ARG A 16 20.61 16.68 5.31
N TYR A 17 19.42 17.10 5.75
CA TYR A 17 18.94 16.83 7.11
C TYR A 17 18.45 15.39 7.31
N LEU A 18 17.78 14.81 6.31
CA LEU A 18 17.14 13.50 6.44
C LEU A 18 18.02 12.35 5.93
N GLY A 19 19.08 12.64 5.19
CA GLY A 19 19.93 11.64 4.53
C GLY A 19 19.14 10.79 3.52
N ARG A 20 18.03 11.32 2.99
CA ARG A 20 17.11 10.62 2.10
C ARG A 20 16.72 11.55 0.95
N GLU A 21 16.79 11.04 -0.27
CA GLU A 21 16.43 11.77 -1.48
C GLU A 21 15.18 11.16 -2.12
N ILE A 22 14.25 12.01 -2.53
CA ILE A 22 13.11 11.58 -3.36
C ILE A 22 13.59 11.60 -4.81
N VAL A 23 13.95 10.44 -5.35
CA VAL A 23 14.44 10.29 -6.73
C VAL A 23 13.28 10.16 -7.73
N ILE A 24 12.12 9.68 -7.27
CA ILE A 24 10.91 9.54 -8.08
C ILE A 24 9.71 10.02 -7.26
N GLN A 25 8.94 10.97 -7.81
CA GLN A 25 7.63 11.36 -7.31
C GLN A 25 6.58 11.02 -8.38
N SER A 26 5.71 10.07 -8.08
CA SER A 26 4.66 9.63 -8.99
C SER A 26 3.44 9.16 -8.21
N SER A 27 2.26 9.32 -8.81
CA SER A 27 1.00 8.74 -8.32
C SER A 27 0.79 7.31 -8.79
N ALA A 28 1.70 6.76 -9.62
CA ALA A 28 1.64 5.40 -10.08
C ALA A 28 1.86 4.40 -8.93
N ASP A 29 1.19 3.26 -9.02
CA ASP A 29 1.33 2.17 -8.07
C ASP A 29 2.46 1.23 -8.48
N PHE A 30 3.56 1.26 -7.73
CA PHE A 30 4.73 0.40 -7.95
C PHE A 30 4.71 -0.89 -7.14
N THR A 31 3.58 -1.26 -6.54
CA THR A 31 3.48 -2.51 -5.80
C THR A 31 3.53 -3.67 -6.79
N PRO A 32 4.52 -4.58 -6.71
CA PRO A 32 4.59 -5.67 -7.66
C PRO A 32 3.36 -6.58 -7.58
N PRO A 33 2.90 -7.15 -8.72
CA PRO A 33 1.71 -7.97 -8.70
C PRO A 33 1.81 -9.16 -7.73
N GLY A 34 0.70 -9.47 -7.06
CA GLY A 34 0.65 -10.55 -6.07
C GLY A 34 1.38 -10.27 -4.73
N LYS A 35 2.04 -9.12 -4.55
CA LYS A 35 2.68 -8.76 -3.27
C LYS A 35 1.72 -8.18 -2.23
N ARG A 36 0.47 -7.91 -2.62
CA ARG A 36 -0.62 -7.47 -1.74
C ARG A 36 -1.26 -8.64 -1.03
N VAL A 37 -1.26 -8.59 0.29
CA VAL A 37 -1.90 -9.61 1.13
C VAL A 37 -2.72 -8.91 2.20
N ALA A 38 -3.92 -9.42 2.48
CA ALA A 38 -4.73 -9.00 3.62
C ALA A 38 -4.98 -10.20 4.55
N ARG A 39 -4.94 -9.96 5.86
CA ARG A 39 -5.22 -10.97 6.88
C ARG A 39 -6.19 -10.42 7.90
N LEU A 40 -7.08 -11.26 8.40
CA LEU A 40 -7.82 -10.96 9.63
C LEU A 40 -6.94 -11.27 10.82
N VAL A 41 -6.72 -10.27 11.67
CA VAL A 41 -5.87 -10.39 12.85
C VAL A 41 -6.64 -9.97 14.09
N ARG A 42 -6.33 -10.61 15.20
CA ARG A 42 -6.83 -10.25 16.53
C ARG A 42 -5.64 -10.28 17.47
N HIS A 43 -5.44 -9.20 18.22
CA HIS A 43 -4.37 -9.14 19.21
C HIS A 43 -4.91 -9.53 20.58
N SER A 44 -4.02 -10.02 21.43
CA SER A 44 -4.29 -10.13 22.87
C SER A 44 -3.55 -8.99 23.54
N MET A 45 -4.26 -8.17 24.31
CA MET A 45 -3.68 -7.10 25.11
C MET A 45 -4.10 -7.31 26.56
N ASN A 46 -3.13 -7.53 27.44
CA ASN A 46 -3.35 -7.81 28.88
C ASN A 46 -4.36 -8.94 29.13
N GLY A 47 -4.25 -10.04 28.37
CA GLY A 47 -5.14 -11.20 28.47
C GLY A 47 -6.53 -11.01 27.85
N ARG A 48 -6.89 -9.80 27.40
CA ARG A 48 -8.14 -9.52 26.71
C ARG A 48 -7.94 -9.48 25.21
N ARG A 49 -8.84 -10.16 24.49
CA ARG A 49 -8.90 -10.17 23.04
C ARG A 49 -9.38 -8.82 22.53
N THR A 50 -8.63 -8.19 21.63
CA THR A 50 -9.06 -6.96 20.95
C THR A 50 -10.15 -7.25 19.92
N ALA A 51 -10.79 -6.20 19.40
CA ALA A 51 -11.60 -6.30 18.20
C ALA A 51 -10.78 -6.88 17.03
N VAL A 52 -11.44 -7.60 16.12
CA VAL A 52 -10.82 -8.12 14.90
C VAL A 52 -10.51 -6.95 13.96
N GLN A 53 -9.36 -7.01 13.31
CA GLN A 53 -8.90 -6.02 12.36
C GLN A 53 -8.53 -6.71 11.04
N ILE A 54 -8.73 -6.02 9.93
CA ILE A 54 -8.14 -6.37 8.64
C ILE A 54 -6.76 -5.71 8.58
N ARG A 55 -5.70 -6.49 8.36
CA ARG A 55 -4.34 -5.98 8.22
C ARG A 55 -3.81 -6.21 6.80
N TRP A 56 -3.40 -5.13 6.16
CA TRP A 56 -2.81 -5.11 4.83
C TRP A 56 -1.30 -5.21 4.92
N TYR A 57 -0.74 -6.00 4.02
CA TYR A 57 0.68 -6.24 3.88
C TYR A 57 1.10 -6.02 2.43
N VAL A 58 2.26 -5.40 2.25
CA VAL A 58 2.95 -5.30 0.97
C VAL A 58 4.33 -5.93 1.12
N ALA A 59 4.60 -6.97 0.33
CA ALA A 59 5.86 -7.72 0.38
C ALA A 59 6.25 -8.16 1.82
N GLY A 60 5.26 -8.61 2.59
CA GLY A 60 5.43 -9.09 3.97
C GLY A 60 5.51 -8.00 5.04
N LYS A 61 5.58 -6.72 4.68
CA LYS A 61 5.58 -5.60 5.63
C LYS A 61 4.18 -5.08 5.87
N ALA A 62 3.85 -4.80 7.13
CA ALA A 62 2.56 -4.22 7.49
C ALA A 62 2.46 -2.81 6.90
N TYR A 63 1.40 -2.59 6.12
CA TYR A 63 1.14 -1.32 5.44
C TYR A 63 0.00 -0.55 6.12
N ARG A 64 -1.10 -1.24 6.44
CA ARG A 64 -2.30 -0.64 7.05
C ARG A 64 -3.03 -1.63 7.94
N SER A 65 -3.73 -1.13 8.95
CA SER A 65 -4.70 -1.92 9.75
C SER A 65 -6.03 -1.17 9.80
N LEU A 66 -7.14 -1.90 9.69
CA LEU A 66 -8.50 -1.37 9.57
C LEU A 66 -9.46 -2.16 10.47
N PRO A 67 -10.49 -1.53 11.04
CA PRO A 67 -11.57 -2.25 11.70
C PRO A 67 -12.30 -3.20 10.73
N LEU A 68 -12.74 -4.35 11.22
CA LEU A 68 -13.55 -5.28 10.43
C LEU A 68 -14.97 -4.72 10.27
N THR A 69 -15.21 -4.04 9.15
CA THR A 69 -16.53 -3.56 8.70
C THR A 69 -16.78 -4.04 7.26
N SER A 70 -18.03 -4.01 6.80
CA SER A 70 -18.39 -4.37 5.42
C SER A 70 -17.70 -3.46 4.40
N GLU A 71 -17.72 -2.15 4.64
CA GLU A 71 -17.04 -1.14 3.81
C GLU A 71 -15.54 -1.44 3.67
N ASN A 72 -14.86 -1.70 4.79
CA ASN A 72 -13.43 -2.00 4.77
C ASN A 72 -13.14 -3.36 4.10
N ALA A 73 -14.06 -4.32 4.17
CA ALA A 73 -13.93 -5.58 3.47
C ALA A 73 -14.00 -5.40 1.95
N THR A 74 -14.95 -4.60 1.46
CA THR A 74 -15.06 -4.23 0.04
C THR A 74 -13.81 -3.50 -0.43
N MET A 75 -13.40 -2.44 0.28
CA MET A 75 -12.18 -1.70 -0.04
C MET A 75 -10.93 -2.60 -0.07
N THR A 76 -10.87 -3.61 0.82
CA THR A 76 -9.76 -4.58 0.84
C THR A 76 -9.78 -5.50 -0.38
N ALA A 77 -10.96 -5.89 -0.86
CA ALA A 77 -11.09 -6.70 -2.07
C ALA A 77 -10.61 -5.91 -3.30
N ASP A 78 -11.05 -4.67 -3.45
CA ASP A 78 -10.66 -3.78 -4.55
C ASP A 78 -9.15 -3.51 -4.53
N TRP A 79 -8.61 -3.20 -3.35
CA TRP A 79 -7.18 -2.97 -3.18
C TRP A 79 -6.33 -4.19 -3.54
N LYS A 80 -6.79 -5.41 -3.22
CA LYS A 80 -6.10 -6.63 -3.65
C LYS A 80 -6.16 -6.83 -5.16
N ALA A 81 -7.32 -6.54 -5.77
CA ALA A 81 -7.56 -6.73 -7.20
C ALA A 81 -6.70 -5.79 -8.06
N SER A 82 -6.44 -4.56 -7.62
CA SER A 82 -5.62 -3.60 -8.35
C SER A 82 -4.16 -4.02 -8.58
N GLY A 83 -3.69 -5.03 -7.84
CA GLY A 83 -2.33 -5.60 -7.99
C GLY A 83 -2.30 -7.01 -8.56
N GLN A 84 -3.39 -7.51 -9.14
CA GLN A 84 -3.37 -8.77 -9.88
C GLN A 84 -2.92 -8.47 -11.32
N PRO A 85 -2.04 -9.28 -11.93
CA PRO A 85 -1.88 -9.21 -13.37
C PRO A 85 -3.24 -9.53 -13.99
N VAL A 86 -3.66 -8.76 -15.01
CA VAL A 86 -4.82 -9.13 -15.82
C VAL A 86 -4.50 -10.50 -16.37
N SER A 87 -5.17 -11.55 -15.87
CA SER A 87 -5.10 -12.84 -16.53
C SER A 87 -5.77 -12.62 -17.88
N GLU A 88 -4.97 -12.52 -18.94
CA GLU A 88 -5.49 -12.78 -20.27
C GLU A 88 -6.10 -14.18 -20.20
N SER A 89 -7.43 -14.24 -20.31
CA SER A 89 -8.16 -15.50 -20.41
C SER A 89 -7.46 -16.32 -21.50
N PRO A 90 -7.11 -17.60 -21.26
CA PRO A 90 -6.70 -18.45 -22.36
C PRO A 90 -7.89 -18.48 -23.32
N GLN A 91 -7.72 -17.92 -24.52
CA GLN A 91 -8.67 -18.12 -25.60
C GLN A 91 -8.81 -19.63 -25.76
N LEU A 92 -9.99 -20.14 -25.41
CA LEU A 92 -10.43 -21.47 -25.79
C LEU A 92 -10.36 -21.52 -27.32
N THR A 93 -9.25 -22.04 -27.84
CA THR A 93 -9.17 -22.43 -29.24
C THR A 93 -9.95 -23.72 -29.34
N LEU A 94 -11.26 -23.60 -29.53
CA LEU A 94 -12.08 -24.66 -30.08
C LEU A 94 -11.93 -24.60 -31.59
N LEU A 95 -11.21 -25.61 -32.10
CA LEU A 95 -11.19 -26.22 -33.46
C LEU A 95 -9.76 -26.43 -33.95
#